data_AF-A0A8X7V8A8-F1
#
_entry.id   AF-A0A8X7V8A8-F1
#
_cell.length_a   1.000
_cell.length_b   1.000
_cell.length_c   1.000
_cell.angle_alpha   90.00
_cell.angle_beta   90.00
_cell.angle_gamma   90.00
#
_symmetry.space_group_name_H-M   'P 1'
#
loop_
_entity.id
_entity.type
_entity.pdbx_description
1 polymer ?
#
loop_
_entity_poly.entity_id
_entity_poly.type
_entity_poly.pdbx_seq_one_letter_code
_entity_poly.pdbx_strand_id
1 'polypeptide(L)'
;MSGTAQDFHKLGKESATKKYRGILLKAKAQNEDIDKKHQAELRKYSILDQMELFDVMAQKGVSYLNIKEEKERLEEELHLAEEKWSAIKVPHVDWYKMGESWMAKP
;
A
#
# COMPACT_ATOMS: atom_id res chain seq x y z
N MET A 1 -14.13 -3.09 44.77
CA MET A 1 -14.20 -1.70 44.27
C MET A 1 -15.67 -1.37 44.04
N SER A 2 -16.27 -0.46 44.82
CA SER A 2 -17.65 0.01 44.59
C SER A 2 -17.60 1.36 43.86
N GLY A 3 -17.80 1.35 42.54
CA GLY A 3 -17.99 2.56 41.74
C GLY A 3 -19.46 2.94 41.63
N THR A 4 -19.76 4.20 41.35
CA THR A 4 -21.12 4.63 41.03
C THR A 4 -21.49 4.18 39.60
N ALA A 5 -22.78 4.12 39.28
CA ALA A 5 -23.22 3.80 37.91
C ALA A 5 -22.65 4.76 36.85
N GLN A 6 -22.40 6.03 37.23
CA GLN A 6 -21.74 7.01 36.37
C GLN A 6 -20.27 6.66 36.09
N ASP A 7 -19.54 6.14 37.08
CA ASP A 7 -18.14 5.73 36.90
C ASP A 7 -18.02 4.55 35.94
N PHE A 8 -18.89 3.55 36.08
CA PHE A 8 -18.94 2.40 35.16
C PHE A 8 -19.31 2.81 33.73
N HIS A 9 -20.26 3.73 33.56
CA HIS A 9 -20.64 4.25 32.24
C HIS A 9 -19.51 5.05 31.58
N LYS A 10 -18.79 5.88 32.33
CA LYS A 10 -17.63 6.63 31.84
C LYS A 10 -16.49 5.70 31.41
N LEU A 11 -16.16 4.69 32.24
CA LEU A 11 -15.17 3.67 31.91
C LEU A 11 -15.54 2.89 30.64
N GLY A 12 -16.83 2.57 30.45
CA GLY A 12 -17.33 1.94 29.23
C GLY A 12 -17.08 2.79 27.97
N LYS A 13 -17.37 4.10 28.04
CA LYS A 13 -17.12 5.04 26.93
C LYS A 13 -15.63 5.21 26.62
N GLU A 14 -14.79 5.32 27.63
CA GLU A 14 -13.33 5.46 27.45
C GLU A 14 -12.72 4.20 26.82
N SER A 15 -13.17 3.02 27.27
CA SER A 15 -12.77 1.74 26.69
C SER A 15 -13.18 1.64 25.22
N ALA A 16 -14.44 1.94 24.89
CA ALA A 16 -14.92 1.96 23.50
C ALA A 16 -14.13 2.94 22.62
N THR A 17 -13.86 4.15 23.12
CA THR A 17 -13.09 5.17 22.38
C THR A 17 -11.67 4.70 22.07
N LYS A 18 -10.97 4.13 23.07
CA LYS A 18 -9.62 3.59 22.89
C LYS A 18 -9.60 2.47 21.86
N LYS A 19 -10.61 1.61 21.88
CA LYS A 19 -10.82 0.51 20.92
C LYS A 19 -10.98 1.03 19.48
N TYR A 20 -11.89 1.97 19.24
CA TYR A 20 -12.08 2.58 17.91
C TYR A 20 -10.83 3.28 17.40
N ARG A 21 -10.11 3.99 18.28
CA ARG A 21 -8.85 4.64 17.91
C ARG A 21 -7.81 3.62 17.42
N GLY A 22 -7.73 2.45 18.06
CA GLY A 22 -6.86 1.36 17.62
C GLY A 22 -7.20 0.84 16.22
N ILE A 23 -8.49 0.72 15.90
CA ILE A 23 -8.97 0.31 14.57
C ILE A 23 -8.56 1.33 13.51
N LEU A 24 -8.84 2.62 13.75
CA LEU A 24 -8.49 3.68 12.81
C LEU A 24 -6.99 3.75 12.55
N LEU A 25 -6.16 3.56 13.59
CA LEU A 25 -4.71 3.52 13.42
C LEU A 25 -4.24 2.34 12.56
N LYS A 26 -4.82 1.15 12.77
CA LYS A 26 -4.52 -0.03 11.92
C LYS A 26 -4.96 0.17 10.48
N ALA A 27 -6.16 0.72 10.27
CA ALA A 27 -6.68 1.00 8.94
C ALA A 27 -5.80 2.01 8.20
N LYS A 28 -5.38 3.08 8.91
CA LYS A 28 -4.47 4.08 8.37
C LYS A 28 -3.13 3.46 7.96
N ALA A 29 -2.52 2.66 8.83
CA ALA A 29 -1.25 2.01 8.53
C ALA A 29 -1.36 1.06 7.32
N GLN A 30 -2.46 0.28 7.22
CA GLN A 30 -2.69 -0.59 6.08
C GLN A 30 -2.82 0.21 4.78
N ASN A 31 -3.58 1.31 4.79
CA ASN A 31 -3.72 2.17 3.61
C ASN A 31 -2.38 2.79 3.19
N GLU A 32 -1.57 3.24 4.14
CA GLU A 32 -0.23 3.76 3.85
C GLU A 32 0.67 2.72 3.16
N ASP A 33 0.57 1.44 3.53
CA ASP A 33 1.33 0.37 2.88
C ASP A 33 0.75 -0.01 1.50
N ILE A 34 -0.57 0.01 1.34
CA ILE A 34 -1.25 -0.15 0.04
C ILE A 34 -0.79 0.96 -0.91
N ASP A 35 -0.81 2.21 -0.47
CA ASP A 35 -0.42 3.36 -1.29
C ASP A 35 1.05 3.25 -1.70
N LYS A 36 1.96 2.88 -0.79
CA LYS A 36 3.37 2.64 -1.13
C LYS A 36 3.51 1.55 -2.21
N LYS A 37 2.77 0.45 -2.07
CA LYS A 37 2.81 -0.65 -3.05
C LYS A 37 2.29 -0.20 -4.42
N HIS A 38 1.20 0.56 -4.42
CA HIS A 38 0.62 1.11 -5.65
C HIS A 38 1.58 2.11 -6.32
N GLN A 39 2.25 2.98 -5.57
CA GLN A 39 3.25 3.90 -6.14
C GLN A 39 4.44 3.15 -6.76
N ALA A 40 4.90 2.08 -6.12
CA ALA A 40 5.94 1.22 -6.69
C ALA A 40 5.48 0.52 -7.97
N GLU A 41 4.21 0.14 -8.06
CA GLU A 41 3.60 -0.46 -9.25
C GLU A 41 3.51 0.55 -10.41
N LEU A 42 3.05 1.77 -10.13
CA LEU A 42 3.02 2.86 -11.10
C LEU A 42 4.40 3.15 -11.69
N ARG A 43 5.47 3.06 -10.89
CA ARG A 43 6.84 3.21 -11.39
C ARG A 43 7.19 2.13 -12.42
N LYS A 44 6.79 0.87 -12.19
CA LYS A 44 7.00 -0.21 -13.17
C LYS A 44 6.31 0.10 -14.50
N TYR A 45 5.03 0.47 -14.44
CA TYR A 45 4.27 0.79 -15.65
C TYR A 45 4.84 1.97 -16.40
N SER A 46 5.27 3.03 -15.69
CA SER A 46 5.94 4.16 -16.34
C SER A 46 7.22 3.77 -17.07
N ILE A 47 7.99 2.78 -16.58
CA ILE A 47 9.20 2.29 -17.27
C ILE A 47 8.80 1.49 -18.51
N LEU A 48 7.80 0.61 -18.39
CA LEU A 48 7.28 -0.16 -19.52
C LEU A 48 6.75 0.74 -20.64
N ASP A 49 6.00 1.79 -20.30
CA ASP A 49 5.51 2.78 -21.27
C ASP A 49 6.65 3.51 -21.99
N GLN A 50 7.75 3.81 -21.29
CA GLN A 50 8.95 4.40 -21.90
C GLN A 50 9.64 3.43 -22.87
N MET A 51 9.71 2.15 -22.52
CA MET A 51 10.27 1.12 -23.39
C MET A 51 9.43 0.95 -24.67
N GLU A 52 8.09 0.96 -24.53
CA GLU A 52 7.17 0.91 -25.68
C GLU A 52 7.35 2.12 -26.60
N LEU A 53 7.51 3.31 -26.03
CA LEU A 53 7.78 4.52 -26.81
C LEU A 53 9.06 4.37 -27.65
N PHE A 54 10.11 3.77 -27.09
CA PHE A 54 11.34 3.49 -27.83
C PHE A 54 11.15 2.49 -28.97
N ASP A 55 10.31 1.46 -28.78
CA ASP A 55 9.96 0.54 -29.87
C ASP A 55 9.23 1.27 -31.00
N VAL A 56 8.29 2.15 -30.68
CA VAL A 56 7.58 2.98 -31.66
C VAL A 56 8.54 3.92 -32.40
N MET A 57 9.51 4.53 -31.69
CA MET A 57 10.51 5.40 -32.31
C MET A 57 11.44 4.62 -33.26
N ALA A 58 11.90 3.44 -32.84
CA ALA A 58 12.75 2.58 -33.66
C ALA A 58 12.02 2.14 -34.94
N GLN A 59 10.74 1.74 -34.83
CA GLN A 59 9.90 1.39 -35.98
C GLN A 59 9.71 2.56 -36.95
N LYS A 60 9.65 3.79 -36.44
CA LYS A 60 9.52 5.03 -37.24
C LYS A 60 10.85 5.51 -37.84
N GLY A 61 11.94 4.77 -37.66
CA GLY A 61 13.25 5.10 -38.23
C GLY A 61 13.92 6.30 -37.56
N VAL A 62 13.55 6.62 -36.31
CA VAL A 62 14.15 7.72 -35.54
C VAL A 62 15.53 7.28 -35.06
N SER A 63 16.61 7.83 -35.66
CA SER A 63 17.98 7.35 -35.43
C SER A 63 18.88 8.26 -34.58
N TYR A 64 18.37 9.40 -34.08
CA TYR A 64 19.18 10.37 -33.32
C TYR A 64 19.31 10.04 -31.83
N LEU A 65 18.56 9.04 -31.35
CA LEU A 65 18.65 8.53 -29.98
C LEU A 65 19.44 7.22 -29.98
N ASN A 66 20.30 7.03 -28.99
CA ASN A 66 20.93 5.73 -28.75
C ASN A 66 19.92 4.77 -28.09
N ILE A 67 18.86 4.43 -28.85
CA ILE A 67 17.66 3.73 -28.36
C ILE A 67 18.02 2.42 -27.67
N LYS A 68 19.04 1.71 -28.17
CA LYS A 68 19.47 0.44 -27.61
C LYS A 68 20.00 0.59 -26.18
N GLU A 69 20.96 1.49 -25.97
CA GLU A 69 21.53 1.74 -24.63
C GLU A 69 20.48 2.24 -23.65
N GLU A 70 19.56 3.10 -24.10
CA GLU A 70 18.51 3.62 -23.24
C GLU A 70 17.49 2.55 -22.84
N LYS A 71 17.17 1.60 -23.74
CA LYS A 71 16.34 0.44 -23.40
C LYS A 71 17.05 -0.50 -22.42
N GLU A 72 18.33 -0.80 -22.62
CA GLU A 72 19.11 -1.61 -21.68
C GLU A 72 19.11 -0.99 -20.28
N ARG A 73 19.27 0.34 -20.17
CA ARG A 73 19.14 1.05 -18.89
C ARG A 73 17.75 0.89 -18.26
N LEU A 74 16.69 1.02 -19.07
CA LEU A 74 15.31 0.86 -18.58
C LEU A 74 15.00 -0.57 -18.14
N GLU A 75 15.60 -1.59 -18.75
CA GLU A 75 15.47 -2.99 -18.31
C GLU A 75 16.08 -3.19 -16.91
N GLU A 76 17.25 -2.62 -16.64
CA GLU A 76 17.85 -2.62 -15.30
C GLU A 76 16.98 -1.87 -14.29
N GLU A 77 16.48 -0.68 -14.66
CA GLU A 77 15.58 0.10 -13.82
C GLU A 77 14.27 -0.66 -13.52
N LEU A 78 13.73 -1.38 -14.51
CA LEU A 78 12.55 -2.20 -14.37
C LEU A 78 12.81 -3.29 -13.33
N HIS A 79 13.90 -4.05 -13.46
CA HIS A 79 14.27 -5.11 -12.51
C HIS A 79 14.33 -4.58 -11.07
N LEU A 80 15.01 -3.45 -10.86
CA LEU A 80 15.07 -2.81 -9.53
C LEU A 80 13.70 -2.35 -9.03
N ALA A 81 12.82 -1.87 -9.92
CA ALA A 81 11.46 -1.50 -9.57
C ALA A 81 10.60 -2.73 -9.20
N GLU A 82 10.79 -3.87 -9.88
CA GLU A 82 10.11 -5.13 -9.54
C GLU A 82 10.55 -5.67 -8.18
N GLU A 83 11.84 -5.65 -7.90
CA GLU A 83 12.38 -6.05 -6.59
C GLU A 83 11.82 -5.17 -5.47
N LYS A 84 11.81 -3.84 -5.66
CA LYS A 84 11.23 -2.90 -4.70
C LYS A 84 9.75 -3.14 -4.47
N TRP A 85 8.98 -3.34 -5.54
CA TRP A 85 7.54 -3.63 -5.44
C TRP A 85 7.28 -4.94 -4.70
N SER A 86 8.06 -5.99 -5.00
CA SER A 86 7.96 -7.30 -4.37
C SER A 86 8.32 -7.25 -2.88
N ALA A 87 9.28 -6.41 -2.50
CA ALA A 87 9.68 -6.21 -1.11
C ALA A 87 8.60 -5.53 -0.24
N ILE A 88 7.65 -4.80 -0.83
CA ILE A 88 6.58 -4.14 -0.07
C ILE A 88 5.51 -5.17 0.33
N LYS A 89 5.48 -5.44 1.64
CA LYS A 89 4.46 -6.28 2.28
C LYS A 89 3.28 -5.43 2.67
N VAL A 90 2.11 -5.73 2.10
CA VAL A 90 0.83 -5.18 2.55
C VAL A 90 0.19 -6.21 3.49
N PRO A 91 0.06 -5.92 4.79
CA PRO A 91 -0.55 -6.85 5.71
C PRO A 91 -2.02 -7.08 5.35
N HIS A 92 -2.43 -8.35 5.30
CA HIS A 92 -3.83 -8.71 5.17
C HIS A 92 -4.50 -8.58 6.54
N VAL A 93 -5.42 -7.61 6.66
CA VAL A 93 -6.25 -7.44 7.86
C VAL A 93 -7.61 -8.07 7.59
N ASP A 94 -7.94 -9.12 8.34
CA ASP A 94 -9.26 -9.73 8.35
C ASP A 94 -10.21 -8.84 9.16
N TRP A 95 -10.78 -7.84 8.48
CA TRP A 95 -11.70 -6.88 9.07
C TRP A 95 -12.97 -7.53 9.62
N TYR A 96 -13.38 -8.65 9.05
CA TYR A 96 -14.55 -9.41 9.48
C TYR A 96 -14.31 -10.07 10.85
N LYS A 97 -13.19 -10.78 11.03
CA LYS A 97 -12.80 -11.32 12.36
C LYS A 97 -12.53 -10.23 13.40
N MET A 98 -12.01 -9.09 12.96
CA MET A 98 -11.88 -7.88 13.80
C MET A 98 -13.24 -7.25 14.14
N GLY A 99 -14.34 -7.58 13.46
CA GLY A 99 -15.69 -7.24 13.91
C GLY A 99 -16.22 -8.28 14.91
N GLU A 100 -16.06 -9.56 14.60
CA GLU A 100 -16.59 -10.68 15.39
C GLU A 100 -15.96 -10.82 16.77
N SER A 101 -14.64 -10.73 16.88
CA SER A 101 -13.92 -10.79 18.16
C SER A 101 -14.25 -9.64 19.12
N TRP A 102 -14.98 -8.64 18.64
CA TRP A 102 -15.36 -7.44 19.39
C TRP A 102 -16.87 -7.40 19.67
N MET A 103 -17.67 -8.16 18.90
CA MET A 103 -19.11 -8.41 19.11
C MET A 103 -19.36 -9.59 20.08
N ALA A 104 -18.42 -10.52 20.22
CA ALA A 104 -18.41 -11.53 21.29
C ALA A 104 -17.51 -11.03 22.43
N LYS A 105 -17.94 -10.65 23.65
CA LYS A 105 -19.20 -10.65 24.42
C LYS A 105 -19.16 -9.43 25.39
N PRO A 106 -20.26 -9.12 26.10
CA PRO A 106 -20.24 -8.42 27.40
C PRO A 106 -19.33 -9.10 28.44
#